data_AF-A0A1I0I4J5-F1
#
_entry.id   AF-A0A1I0I4J5-F1
#
_cell.length_a   1.000
_cell.length_b   1.000
_cell.length_c   1.000
_cell.angle_alpha   90.00
_cell.angle_beta   90.00
_cell.angle_gamma   90.00
#
_symmetry.space_group_name_H-M   'P 1'
#
loop_
_entity.id
_entity.type
_entity.pdbx_description
1 polymer ?
#
loop_
_entity_poly.entity_id
_entity_poly.type
_entity_poly.pdbx_seq_one_letter_code
_entity_poly.pdbx_strand_id
1 'polypeptide(L)'
;MQRGACHSGASLRGPTESEPALSASPPPELTTADYPLSINRPELLHTPSGKPITALTMDAVVSGELSAEDLRIAPETLQLQAQLADASGRPQLAANFRRAAEMTAIPDAEVLAMYNALRPRASTAAQLAELADRLERAYSAPVCAALVREAAEVYARRDLLARPTADVG
;
A
#
# COMPACT_ATOMS: atom_id res chain seq x y z
N MET A 1 -76.00 16.24 -25.67
CA MET A 1 -75.75 14.97 -26.38
C MET A 1 -74.32 14.57 -26.02
N GLN A 2 -74.09 13.68 -25.04
CA GLN A 2 -73.83 12.23 -25.20
C GLN A 2 -72.68 11.94 -26.19
N ARG A 3 -71.64 11.11 -25.97
CA ARG A 3 -71.26 10.08 -24.98
C ARG A 3 -69.85 9.55 -25.38
N GLY A 4 -69.09 9.03 -24.41
CA GLY A 4 -68.11 7.92 -24.56
C GLY A 4 -66.76 8.25 -25.20
N ALA A 5 -65.65 7.54 -24.95
CA ALA A 5 -65.25 6.51 -23.99
C ALA A 5 -63.72 6.31 -24.15
N CYS A 6 -63.10 5.70 -23.15
CA CYS A 6 -61.68 5.38 -22.93
C CYS A 6 -60.92 4.75 -24.12
N HIS A 7 -59.58 4.75 -24.07
CA HIS A 7 -58.61 3.61 -24.23
C HIS A 7 -57.18 4.19 -24.20
N SER A 8 -56.41 3.96 -23.12
CA SER A 8 -55.33 2.95 -23.03
C SER A 8 -54.09 3.27 -23.87
N GLY A 9 -53.03 3.77 -23.22
CA GLY A 9 -51.71 4.01 -23.80
C GLY A 9 -50.63 3.36 -22.93
N ALA A 10 -49.87 2.46 -23.54
CA ALA A 10 -49.01 1.47 -22.91
C ALA A 10 -47.80 2.06 -22.15
N SER A 11 -47.54 1.49 -20.98
CA SER A 11 -46.31 1.66 -20.20
C SER A 11 -45.23 0.74 -20.78
N LEU A 12 -44.17 1.33 -21.34
CA LEU A 12 -42.97 0.62 -21.77
C LEU A 12 -41.99 0.56 -20.59
N ARG A 13 -41.83 -0.62 -20.02
CA ARG A 13 -40.67 -0.99 -19.20
C ARG A 13 -39.43 -1.06 -20.09
N GLY A 14 -38.37 -0.34 -19.73
CA GLY A 14 -37.01 -0.75 -20.03
C GLY A 14 -36.38 -1.29 -18.73
N PRO A 15 -35.75 -2.48 -18.72
CA PRO A 15 -34.94 -2.90 -17.59
C PRO A 15 -33.61 -2.15 -17.65
N THR A 16 -33.31 -1.33 -16.66
CA THR A 16 -31.93 -1.00 -16.33
C THR A 16 -31.39 -2.18 -15.54
N GLU A 17 -30.79 -3.14 -16.24
CA GLU A 17 -29.94 -4.14 -15.61
C GLU A 17 -28.69 -3.41 -15.12
N SER A 18 -28.66 -3.16 -13.81
CA SER A 18 -27.47 -2.70 -13.11
C SER A 18 -26.42 -3.80 -13.17
N GLU A 19 -25.30 -3.54 -13.85
CA GLU A 19 -24.12 -4.41 -13.81
C GLU A 19 -23.67 -4.58 -12.35
N PRO A 20 -23.45 -5.82 -11.87
CA PRO A 20 -22.97 -6.03 -10.52
C PRO A 20 -21.53 -5.56 -10.41
N ALA A 21 -21.28 -4.66 -9.46
CA ALA A 21 -19.93 -4.34 -9.00
C ALA A 21 -19.20 -5.64 -8.67
N LEU A 22 -18.03 -5.84 -9.29
CA LEU A 22 -17.12 -6.95 -9.02
C LEU A 22 -16.92 -7.08 -7.50
N SER A 23 -17.53 -8.10 -6.93
CA SER A 23 -17.29 -8.52 -5.55
C SER A 23 -15.83 -8.93 -5.46
N ALA A 24 -14.99 -8.05 -4.91
CA ALA A 24 -13.64 -8.42 -4.54
C ALA A 24 -13.75 -9.52 -3.47
N SER A 25 -13.56 -10.77 -3.89
CA SER A 25 -13.43 -11.90 -2.98
C SER A 25 -12.35 -11.58 -1.94
N PRO A 26 -12.50 -12.00 -0.68
CA PRO A 26 -11.45 -11.83 0.31
C PRO A 26 -10.15 -12.45 -0.24
N PRO A 27 -8.99 -11.80 0.01
CA PRO A 27 -7.72 -12.34 -0.45
C PRO A 27 -7.53 -13.77 0.09
N PRO A 28 -6.96 -14.69 -0.71
CA PRO A 28 -6.83 -16.09 -0.33
C PRO A 28 -5.99 -16.23 0.94
N GLU A 29 -6.46 -17.03 1.91
CA GLU A 29 -5.66 -17.38 3.09
C GLU A 29 -4.47 -18.26 2.65
N LEU A 30 -3.25 -17.79 2.93
CA LEU A 30 -2.01 -18.51 2.62
C LEU A 30 -1.47 -19.29 3.82
N THR A 31 -0.85 -20.43 3.54
CA THR A 31 -0.14 -21.27 4.50
C THR A 31 1.34 -21.36 4.16
N THR A 32 2.16 -21.90 5.05
CA THR A 32 3.59 -22.09 4.80
C THR A 32 3.90 -22.97 3.58
N ALA A 33 2.98 -23.84 3.15
CA ALA A 33 3.13 -24.68 1.96
C ALA A 33 3.05 -23.89 0.65
N ASP A 34 2.45 -22.70 0.67
CA ASP A 34 2.35 -21.83 -0.51
C ASP A 34 3.67 -21.10 -0.83
N TYR A 35 4.66 -21.15 0.07
CA TYR A 35 5.99 -20.62 -0.18
C TYR A 35 6.89 -21.66 -0.89
N PRO A 36 7.68 -21.26 -1.91
CA PRO A 36 7.82 -19.92 -2.49
C PRO A 36 6.68 -19.55 -3.46
N LEU A 37 6.13 -18.34 -3.33
CA LEU A 37 4.99 -17.87 -4.15
C LEU A 37 5.28 -17.90 -5.66
N SER A 38 6.52 -17.63 -6.08
CA SER A 38 6.90 -17.65 -7.50
C SER A 38 6.82 -19.02 -8.15
N ILE A 39 6.75 -20.10 -7.35
CA ILE A 39 6.65 -21.49 -7.82
C ILE A 39 5.25 -22.02 -7.56
N ASN A 40 4.75 -21.86 -6.33
CA ASN A 40 3.54 -22.53 -5.89
C ASN A 40 2.27 -21.73 -6.18
N ARG A 41 2.37 -20.39 -6.27
CA ARG A 41 1.24 -19.45 -6.45
C ARG A 41 1.58 -18.25 -7.36
N PRO A 42 2.22 -18.45 -8.54
CA PRO A 42 2.69 -17.34 -9.38
C PRO A 42 1.55 -16.42 -9.87
N GLU A 43 0.32 -16.93 -9.98
CA GLU A 43 -0.88 -16.19 -10.35
C GLU A 43 -1.29 -15.11 -9.33
N LEU A 44 -0.72 -15.13 -8.12
CA LEU A 44 -0.93 -14.07 -7.13
C LEU A 44 0.05 -12.91 -7.31
N LEU A 45 1.12 -13.09 -8.09
CA LEU A 45 2.23 -12.14 -8.20
C LEU A 45 2.07 -11.24 -9.42
N HIS A 46 1.97 -9.95 -9.13
CA HIS A 46 1.85 -8.90 -10.14
C HIS A 46 2.85 -7.77 -9.86
N THR A 47 3.24 -7.07 -10.93
CA THR A 47 3.98 -5.81 -10.85
C THR A 47 3.08 -4.70 -10.30
N PRO A 48 3.62 -3.55 -9.87
CA PRO A 48 2.82 -2.40 -9.46
C PRO A 48 1.86 -1.87 -10.54
N SER A 49 2.19 -2.11 -11.82
CA SER A 49 1.31 -1.77 -12.95
C SER A 49 0.27 -2.85 -13.28
N GLY A 50 0.27 -3.97 -12.55
CA GLY A 50 -0.68 -5.08 -12.71
C GLY A 50 -0.27 -6.15 -13.73
N LYS A 51 0.95 -6.13 -14.26
CA LYS A 51 1.43 -7.20 -15.16
C LYS A 51 1.71 -8.47 -14.33
N PRO A 52 1.39 -9.66 -14.82
CA PRO A 52 1.70 -10.90 -14.10
C PRO A 52 3.22 -11.10 -14.06
N ILE A 53 3.73 -11.79 -13.02
CA ILE A 53 5.17 -12.07 -12.88
C ILE A 53 5.75 -12.82 -14.10
N THR A 54 4.94 -13.61 -14.81
CA THR A 54 5.33 -14.35 -16.02
C THR A 54 5.56 -13.44 -17.23
N ALA A 55 5.10 -12.20 -17.20
CA ALA A 55 5.37 -11.21 -18.25
C ALA A 55 6.77 -10.59 -18.12
N LEU A 56 7.49 -10.83 -17.01
CA LEU A 56 8.84 -10.33 -16.77
C LEU A 56 9.88 -11.13 -17.58
N THR A 57 9.93 -10.88 -18.89
CA THR A 57 10.83 -11.56 -19.83
C THR A 57 11.88 -10.60 -20.40
N MET A 58 12.99 -11.14 -20.90
CA MET A 58 14.02 -10.32 -21.55
C MET A 58 13.48 -9.62 -22.79
N ASP A 59 12.65 -10.30 -23.58
CA ASP A 59 12.04 -9.72 -24.79
C ASP A 59 11.18 -8.50 -24.46
N ALA A 60 10.37 -8.57 -23.39
CA ALA A 60 9.54 -7.46 -22.94
C ALA A 60 10.36 -6.28 -22.38
N VAL A 61 11.54 -6.54 -21.82
CA VAL A 61 12.50 -5.48 -21.45
C VAL A 61 13.09 -4.82 -22.70
N VAL A 62 13.53 -5.62 -23.68
CA VAL A 62 14.17 -5.12 -24.90
C VAL A 62 13.18 -4.37 -25.79
N SER A 63 11.91 -4.79 -25.85
CA SER A 63 10.86 -4.11 -26.60
C SER A 63 10.38 -2.82 -25.94
N GLY A 64 10.74 -2.58 -24.68
CA GLY A 64 10.27 -1.43 -23.89
C GLY A 64 8.86 -1.62 -23.34
N GLU A 65 8.26 -2.81 -23.46
CA GLU A 65 6.99 -3.14 -22.81
C GLU A 65 7.12 -3.15 -21.29
N LEU A 66 8.29 -3.42 -20.74
CA LEU A 66 8.59 -3.31 -19.30
C LEU A 66 9.42 -2.06 -19.01
N SER A 67 8.93 -1.29 -18.04
CA SER A 67 9.64 -0.17 -17.44
C SER A 67 10.35 -0.58 -16.15
N ALA A 68 11.24 0.28 -15.63
CA ALA A 68 11.85 0.04 -14.32
C ALA A 68 10.83 -0.01 -13.17
N GLU A 69 9.69 0.69 -13.31
CA GLU A 69 8.59 0.65 -12.34
C GLU A 69 7.96 -0.75 -12.26
N ASP A 70 7.89 -1.45 -13.40
CA ASP A 70 7.34 -2.81 -13.46
C ASP A 70 8.22 -3.82 -12.72
N LEU A 71 9.50 -3.50 -12.50
CA LEU A 71 10.46 -4.37 -11.81
C LEU A 71 10.48 -4.17 -10.28
N ARG A 72 9.63 -3.27 -9.76
CA ARG A 72 9.43 -3.11 -8.31
C ARG A 72 8.45 -4.16 -7.78
N ILE A 73 8.47 -4.35 -6.46
CA ILE A 73 7.51 -5.22 -5.78
C ILE A 73 6.19 -4.48 -5.55
N ALA A 74 5.06 -5.13 -5.81
CA ALA A 74 3.74 -4.58 -5.52
C ALA A 74 3.40 -4.68 -4.01
N PRO A 75 2.65 -3.72 -3.45
CA PRO A 75 2.24 -3.75 -2.03
C PRO A 75 1.49 -5.04 -1.66
N GLU A 76 0.67 -5.56 -2.56
CA GLU A 76 -0.10 -6.79 -2.37
C GLU A 76 0.84 -7.99 -2.16
N THR A 77 1.95 -8.05 -2.91
CA THR A 77 2.93 -9.13 -2.74
C THR A 77 3.55 -9.09 -1.35
N LEU A 78 3.86 -7.91 -0.81
CA LEU A 78 4.36 -7.76 0.56
C LEU A 78 3.31 -8.15 1.61
N GLN A 79 2.02 -7.89 1.36
CA GLN A 79 0.94 -8.38 2.22
C GLN A 79 0.82 -9.91 2.22
N LEU A 80 0.97 -10.55 1.06
CA LEU A 80 1.01 -12.03 0.97
C LEU A 80 2.22 -12.60 1.73
N GLN A 81 3.39 -11.97 1.62
CA GLN A 81 4.56 -12.35 2.40
C GLN A 81 4.35 -12.12 3.91
N ALA A 82 3.60 -11.08 4.31
CA ALA A 82 3.21 -10.87 5.69
C ALA A 82 2.32 -12.00 6.22
N GLN A 83 1.34 -12.45 5.44
CA GLN A 83 0.48 -13.60 5.80
C GLN A 83 1.31 -14.88 5.97
N LEU A 84 2.22 -15.16 5.04
CA LEU A 84 3.14 -16.30 5.15
C LEU A 84 4.04 -16.22 6.39
N ALA A 85 4.53 -15.02 6.72
CA ALA A 85 5.33 -14.80 7.91
C ALA A 85 4.51 -15.10 9.19
N ASP A 86 3.26 -14.64 9.27
CA ASP A 86 2.35 -14.97 10.38
C ASP A 86 2.06 -16.47 10.45
N ALA A 87 1.75 -17.11 9.33
CA ALA A 87 1.51 -18.56 9.26
C ALA A 87 2.75 -19.38 9.69
N SER A 88 3.95 -18.81 9.53
CA SER A 88 5.22 -19.41 10.00
C SER A 88 5.59 -19.07 11.45
N GLY A 89 4.72 -18.36 12.18
CA GLY A 89 4.98 -17.95 13.57
C GLY A 89 6.00 -16.81 13.72
N ARG A 90 6.11 -15.91 12.73
CA ARG A 90 7.07 -14.79 12.70
C ARG A 90 6.36 -13.43 12.66
N PRO A 91 5.65 -13.02 13.71
CA PRO A 91 4.80 -11.83 13.70
C PRO A 91 5.57 -10.52 13.53
N GLN A 92 6.81 -10.42 14.02
CA GLN A 92 7.64 -9.22 13.81
C GLN A 92 8.05 -9.06 12.35
N LEU A 93 8.32 -10.18 11.66
CA LEU A 93 8.62 -10.16 10.22
C LEU A 93 7.37 -9.80 9.42
N ALA A 94 6.21 -10.34 9.79
CA ALA A 94 4.93 -9.96 9.17
C ALA A 94 4.65 -8.45 9.33
N ALA A 95 4.80 -7.91 10.54
CA ALA A 95 4.67 -6.47 10.79
C ALA A 95 5.66 -5.64 9.96
N ASN A 96 6.87 -6.15 9.73
CA ASN A 96 7.84 -5.50 8.85
C ASN A 96 7.39 -5.47 7.40
N PHE A 97 6.89 -6.58 6.87
CA PHE A 97 6.36 -6.62 5.50
C PHE A 97 5.14 -5.72 5.31
N ARG A 98 4.25 -5.61 6.31
CA ARG A 98 3.11 -4.68 6.25
C ARG A 98 3.56 -3.21 6.17
N ARG A 99 4.55 -2.80 6.97
CA ARG A 99 5.14 -1.46 6.85
C ARG A 99 5.81 -1.26 5.49
N ALA A 100 6.56 -2.25 5.02
CA ALA A 100 7.20 -2.19 3.71
C ALA A 100 6.16 -2.06 2.58
N ALA A 101 4.99 -2.69 2.71
CA ALA A 101 3.90 -2.57 1.75
C ALA A 101 3.41 -1.12 1.65
N GLU A 102 3.17 -0.44 2.79
CA GLU A 102 2.83 0.99 2.80
C GLU A 102 3.94 1.84 2.15
N MET A 103 5.20 1.50 2.39
CA MET A 103 6.35 2.23 1.85
C MET A 103 6.49 2.15 0.33
N THR A 104 5.83 1.20 -0.35
CA THR A 104 5.88 1.11 -1.83
C THR A 104 5.27 2.32 -2.54
N ALA A 105 4.35 3.04 -1.88
CA ALA A 105 3.75 4.27 -2.40
C ALA A 105 4.63 5.52 -2.20
N ILE A 106 5.72 5.40 -1.45
CA ILE A 106 6.59 6.53 -1.08
C ILE A 106 7.74 6.64 -2.10
N PRO A 107 7.97 7.81 -2.71
CA PRO A 107 9.10 8.00 -3.63
C PRO A 107 10.45 7.73 -2.95
N ASP A 108 11.41 7.15 -3.68
CA ASP A 108 12.72 6.76 -3.16
C ASP A 108 13.47 7.90 -2.43
N ALA A 109 13.40 9.12 -2.96
CA ALA A 109 13.99 10.30 -2.33
C ALA A 109 13.35 10.64 -0.96
N GLU A 110 12.04 10.46 -0.84
CA GLU A 110 11.31 10.68 0.41
C GLU A 110 11.61 9.57 1.42
N VAL A 111 11.78 8.31 0.98
CA VAL A 111 12.24 7.21 1.85
C VAL A 111 13.59 7.53 2.47
N LEU A 112 14.54 8.05 1.68
CA LEU A 112 15.85 8.49 2.18
C LEU A 112 15.74 9.69 3.13
N ALA A 113 14.86 10.66 2.84
CA ALA A 113 14.62 11.81 3.70
C ALA A 113 14.06 11.38 5.07
N MET A 114 13.05 10.50 5.08
CA MET A 114 12.48 9.90 6.29
C MET A 114 13.55 9.16 7.10
N TYR A 115 14.36 8.32 6.45
CA TYR A 115 15.45 7.60 7.12
C TYR A 115 16.42 8.57 7.80
N ASN A 116 16.84 9.62 7.10
CA ASN A 116 17.73 10.63 7.67
C ASN A 116 17.08 11.38 8.84
N ALA A 117 15.80 11.71 8.73
CA ALA A 117 15.05 12.39 9.80
C ALA A 117 14.96 11.54 11.09
N LEU A 118 14.93 10.22 10.96
CA LEU A 118 14.91 9.28 12.09
C LEU A 118 16.31 9.02 12.68
N ARG A 119 17.39 9.56 12.12
CA ARG A 119 18.72 9.39 12.73
C ARG A 119 18.81 10.16 14.06
N PRO A 120 19.62 9.68 15.02
CA PRO A 120 19.84 10.40 16.27
C PRO A 120 20.24 11.86 16.02
N ARG A 121 19.61 12.79 16.75
CA ARG A 121 19.82 14.25 16.69
C ARG A 121 19.47 14.93 15.37
N ALA A 122 18.83 14.23 14.43
CA ALA A 122 18.49 14.80 13.12
C ALA A 122 17.23 15.67 13.15
N SER A 123 16.23 15.29 13.95
CA SER A 123 14.91 15.93 13.95
C SER A 123 14.43 16.33 15.33
N THR A 124 13.68 17.43 15.39
CA THR A 124 12.88 17.82 16.56
C THR A 124 11.60 16.97 16.65
N ALA A 125 10.92 17.01 17.81
CA ALA A 125 9.64 16.31 17.98
C ALA A 125 8.58 16.79 16.98
N ALA A 126 8.52 18.10 16.71
CA ALA A 126 7.58 18.69 15.76
C ALA A 126 7.81 18.18 14.33
N GLN A 127 9.08 18.13 13.89
CA GLN A 127 9.42 17.60 12.56
C GLN A 127 9.07 16.11 12.41
N LEU A 128 9.25 15.30 13.47
CA LEU A 128 8.83 13.90 13.43
C LEU A 128 7.30 13.76 13.43
N ALA A 129 6.56 14.63 14.12
CA ALA A 129 5.11 14.66 14.07
C ALA A 129 4.60 15.05 12.67
N GLU A 130 5.19 16.06 12.04
CA GLU A 130 4.89 16.45 10.65
C GLU A 130 5.19 15.33 9.66
N LEU A 131 6.30 14.61 9.85
CA LEU A 131 6.64 13.44 9.04
C LEU A 131 5.59 12.33 9.21
N ALA A 132 5.17 12.02 10.43
CA ALA A 132 4.11 11.03 10.67
C ALA A 132 2.79 11.43 10.02
N ASP A 133 2.39 12.69 10.14
CA ASP A 133 1.16 13.19 9.52
C ASP A 133 1.24 13.15 7.98
N ARG A 134 2.41 13.43 7.41
CA ARG A 134 2.65 13.30 5.97
C ARG A 134 2.55 11.84 5.51
N LEU A 135 3.14 10.89 6.24
CA LEU A 135 3.03 9.46 5.96
C LEU A 135 1.56 9.01 5.90
N GLU A 136 0.77 9.41 6.88
CA GLU A 136 -0.64 9.01 6.96
C GLU A 136 -1.50 9.68 5.88
N ARG A 137 -1.33 10.99 5.64
CA ARG A 137 -2.22 11.75 4.77
C ARG A 137 -1.84 11.73 3.29
N ALA A 138 -0.55 11.80 2.97
CA ALA A 138 -0.07 11.90 1.59
C ALA A 138 0.18 10.52 0.97
N TYR A 139 0.59 9.54 1.78
CA TYR A 139 0.97 8.21 1.31
C TYR A 139 0.06 7.09 1.81
N SER A 140 -0.99 7.41 2.60
CA SER A 140 -1.88 6.42 3.20
C SER A 140 -1.12 5.34 3.97
N ALA A 141 -0.09 5.74 4.73
CA ALA A 141 0.83 4.85 5.45
C ALA A 141 0.66 4.97 6.98
N PRO A 142 -0.50 4.55 7.55
CA PRO A 142 -0.81 4.73 8.97
C PRO A 142 0.08 3.89 9.89
N VAL A 143 0.53 2.70 9.48
CA VAL A 143 1.41 1.86 10.33
C VAL A 143 2.81 2.47 10.41
N CYS A 144 3.34 2.97 9.29
CA CYS A 144 4.58 3.75 9.27
C CYS A 144 4.45 5.05 10.08
N ALA A 145 3.35 5.79 9.95
CA ALA A 145 3.10 7.00 10.73
C ALA A 145 3.08 6.72 12.24
N ALA A 146 2.40 5.66 12.69
CA ALA A 146 2.38 5.25 14.08
C ALA A 146 3.78 4.94 14.62
N LEU A 147 4.62 4.26 13.84
CA LEU A 147 6.01 3.98 14.20
C LEU A 147 6.83 5.26 14.38
N VAL A 148 6.65 6.26 13.51
CA VAL A 148 7.36 7.55 13.62
C VAL A 148 6.89 8.32 14.87
N ARG A 149 5.59 8.28 15.20
CA ARG A 149 5.07 8.89 16.45
C ARG A 149 5.68 8.24 17.69
N GLU A 150 5.72 6.91 17.73
CA GLU A 150 6.37 6.16 18.80
C GLU A 150 7.86 6.52 18.91
N ALA A 151 8.57 6.62 17.77
CA ALA A 151 9.97 7.03 17.75
C ALA A 151 10.16 8.44 18.34
N ALA A 152 9.29 9.40 18.02
CA ALA A 152 9.35 10.75 18.58
C ALA A 152 9.23 10.74 20.11
N GLU A 153 8.30 9.95 20.67
CA GLU A 153 8.15 9.80 22.11
C GLU A 153 9.38 9.16 22.76
N VAL A 154 9.90 8.08 22.16
CA VAL A 154 11.12 7.41 22.64
C VAL A 154 12.31 8.37 22.59
N TYR A 155 12.45 9.14 21.52
CA TYR A 155 13.57 10.06 21.33
C TYR A 155 13.54 11.19 22.34
N ALA A 156 12.35 11.69 22.71
CA ALA A 156 12.20 12.65 23.80
C ALA A 156 12.67 12.07 25.13
N ARG A 157 12.23 10.84 25.47
CA ARG A 157 12.62 10.16 26.73
C ARG A 157 14.10 9.80 26.81
N ARG A 158 14.74 9.58 25.65
CA ARG A 158 16.13 9.11 25.55
C ARG A 158 17.14 10.20 25.17
N ASP A 159 16.70 11.45 25.09
CA ASP A 159 17.52 12.59 24.64
C ASP A 159 18.19 12.30 23.27
N LEU A 160 17.39 11.92 22.28
CA LEU A 160 17.82 11.66 20.90
C LEU A 160 17.25 12.67 19.89
N LEU A 161 16.37 13.58 20.33
CA LEU A 161 15.89 14.67 19.47
C LEU A 161 17.02 15.67 19.17
N ALA A 162 16.87 16.37 18.04
CA ALA A 162 17.71 17.50 17.70
C ALA A 162 17.71 18.52 18.85
N ARG A 163 18.89 19.09 19.12
CA ARG A 163 19.01 20.16 20.12
C ARG A 163 18.64 21.49 19.45
N PRO A 164 18.07 22.44 20.20
CA PRO A 164 17.97 23.81 19.73
C PRO A 164 19.37 24.27 19.30
N THR A 165 19.50 24.81 18.10
CA THR A 165 20.73 25.52 17.73
C THR A 165 20.86 26.70 18.67
N ALA A 166 21.88 26.69 19.53
CA ALA A 166 22.20 27.87 20.31
C ALA A 166 22.54 28.98 19.31
N ASP A 167 21.73 30.03 19.32
CA ASP A 167 22.00 31.25 18.55
C ASP A 167 23.33 31.81 19.09
N VAL A 168 24.41 31.64 18.31
CA VAL A 168 25.70 32.24 18.63
C VAL A 168 25.62 33.66 18.11
N GLY A 169 25.19 34.57 18.99
CA GLY A 169 25.21 36.02 18.76
C GLY A 169 26.61 36.60 18.62
#